data_AF-A0A946VPT5-F1
#
_entry.id   AF-A0A946VPT5-F1
#
_cell.length_a   1.000
_cell.length_b   1.000
_cell.length_c   1.000
_cell.angle_alpha   90.00
_cell.angle_beta   90.00
_cell.angle_gamma   90.00
#
_symmetry.space_group_name_H-M   'P 1'
#
loop_
_entity.id
_entity.type
_entity.pdbx_description
1 polymer ?
#
loop_
_entity_poly.entity_id
_entity_poly.type
_entity_poly.pdbx_seq_one_letter_code
_entity_poly.pdbx_strand_id
1 'polypeptide(L)' 'GASTAYRKFTVPAGTHHLVARLRDSRREVGFDYEQAAEITLTPQQNFVIDFRPELGGFLFL' A
#
# COMPACT_ATOMS: atom_id res chain seq x y z
N GLY A 1 -4.99 -4.80 20.52
CA GLY A 1 -5.77 -3.76 19.84
C GLY A 1 -5.27 -3.63 18.42
N ALA A 2 -6.15 -3.42 17.44
CA ALA A 2 -5.74 -3.24 16.06
C ALA A 2 -4.91 -1.95 15.95
N SER A 3 -3.66 -2.07 15.50
CA SER A 3 -2.82 -0.91 15.25
C SER A 3 -3.20 -0.34 13.89
N THR A 4 -3.70 0.90 13.86
CA THR A 4 -3.96 1.63 12.62
C THR A 4 -2.77 2.52 12.31
N ALA A 5 -2.10 2.24 11.20
CA ALA A 5 -1.10 3.14 10.63
C ALA A 5 -1.73 3.89 9.45
N TYR A 6 -1.70 5.21 9.49
CA TYR A 6 -2.17 6.06 8.39
C TYR A 6 -1.04 6.98 7.94
N ARG A 7 -0.78 7.00 6.64
CA ARG A 7 0.22 7.89 6.04
C ARG A 7 -0.26 8.35 4.68
N LYS A 8 -0.06 9.65 4.41
CA LYS A 8 -0.35 10.27 3.12
C LYS A 8 0.94 10.76 2.47
N PHE A 9 1.02 10.59 1.15
CA PHE A 9 2.11 11.07 0.33
C PHE A 9 1.56 11.99 -0.76
N THR A 10 2.18 13.15 -0.93
CA THR A 10 1.92 14.02 -2.08
C THR A 10 2.94 13.67 -3.16
N VAL A 11 2.47 13.31 -4.34
CA VAL A 11 3.30 12.92 -5.49
C VAL A 11 2.87 13.68 -6.75
N PRO A 12 3.76 13.88 -7.74
CA PRO A 12 3.38 14.45 -9.03
C PRO A 12 2.32 13.59 -9.73
N ALA A 13 1.51 14.22 -10.59
CA ALA A 13 0.68 13.47 -11.53
C ALA A 13 1.56 12.70 -12.53
N GLY A 14 1.05 11.58 -13.05
CA GLY A 14 1.75 10.70 -13.98
C GLY A 14 1.85 9.25 -13.51
N THR A 15 2.69 8.48 -14.19
CA THR A 15 2.89 7.05 -13.94
C THR A 15 3.88 6.81 -12.80
N HIS A 16 3.51 5.93 -11.88
CA HIS A 16 4.31 5.56 -10.72
C HIS A 16 4.37 4.04 -10.54
N HIS A 17 5.52 3.56 -10.07
CA HIS A 17 5.68 2.19 -9.61
C HIS A 17 5.39 2.16 -8.10
N LEU A 18 4.27 1.58 -7.72
CA LEU A 18 3.87 1.41 -6.34
C LEU A 18 4.31 0.03 -5.84
N VAL A 19 4.99 -0.01 -4.70
CA VAL A 19 5.33 -1.26 -3.99
C VAL A 19 4.86 -1.13 -2.54
N ALA A 20 3.89 -1.95 -2.16
CA ALA A 20 3.35 -2.04 -0.80
C ALA A 20 3.85 -3.32 -0.13
N ARG A 21 4.40 -3.18 1.08
CA ARG A 21 5.05 -4.27 1.83
C ARG A 21 4.67 -4.18 3.30
N LEU A 22 4.24 -5.30 3.89
CA LEU A 22 3.91 -5.40 5.31
C LEU A 22 4.54 -6.67 5.91
N ARG A 23 5.15 -6.48 7.07
CA ARG A 23 5.64 -7.55 7.93
C ARG A 23 4.74 -7.60 9.17
N ASP A 24 3.88 -8.60 9.22
CA ASP A 24 2.90 -8.80 10.29
C ASP A 24 3.36 -9.87 11.31
N SER A 25 4.41 -10.61 10.96
CA SER A 25 5.07 -11.56 11.85
C SER A 25 6.22 -10.92 12.64
N ARG A 26 6.66 -11.61 13.70
CA ARG A 26 7.87 -11.25 14.48
C ARG A 26 9.20 -11.55 13.77
N ARG A 27 9.16 -11.99 12.50
CA ARG A 27 10.38 -12.30 11.75
C ARG A 27 11.18 -11.00 11.57
N GLU A 28 12.49 -11.11 11.55
CA GLU A 28 13.35 -9.94 11.32
C GLU A 28 13.53 -9.65 9.83
N VAL A 29 13.29 -10.64 8.97
CA VAL A 29 13.56 -10.59 7.53
C VAL A 29 12.30 -10.92 6.74
N GLY A 30 12.14 -10.24 5.60
CA GLY A 30 11.06 -10.45 4.65
C GLY A 30 9.76 -9.73 4.99
N PHE A 31 8.76 -9.93 4.13
CA PHE A 31 7.42 -9.39 4.26
C PHE A 31 6.41 -10.52 4.14
N ASP A 32 5.38 -10.50 4.99
CA ASP A 32 4.28 -11.45 4.93
C ASP A 32 3.32 -11.10 3.79
N TYR A 33 3.27 -9.81 3.43
CA TYR A 33 2.47 -9.29 2.32
C TYR A 33 3.32 -8.35 1.47
N GLU A 34 3.29 -8.59 0.16
CA GLU A 34 3.94 -7.73 -0.83
C GLU A 34 3.08 -7.65 -2.09
N GLN A 35 2.86 -6.44 -2.59
CA GLN A 35 2.19 -6.22 -3.86
C GLN A 35 2.83 -5.05 -4.61
N ALA A 36 2.99 -5.20 -5.91
CA ALA A 36 3.48 -4.16 -6.80
C ALA A 36 2.45 -3.87 -7.89
N ALA A 37 2.32 -2.60 -8.25
CA ALA A 37 1.49 -2.15 -9.36
C ALA A 37 2.08 -0.92 -10.04
N GLU A 38 1.84 -0.80 -11.34
CA GLU A 38 2.01 0.45 -12.06
C GLU A 38 0.67 1.20 -12.00
N ILE A 39 0.70 2.45 -11.56
CA ILE A 39 -0.49 3.31 -11.44
C ILE A 39 -0.27 4.60 -12.19
N THR A 40 -1.32 5.15 -12.78
CA THR A 40 -1.29 6.49 -13.37
C THR A 40 -2.21 7.41 -12.59
N LEU A 41 -1.64 8.46 -12.00
CA LEU A 41 -2.37 9.43 -11.18
C LEU A 41 -2.67 10.70 -11.97
N THR A 42 -3.93 11.12 -11.94
CA THR A 42 -4.36 12.42 -12.45
C THR A 42 -4.19 13.52 -11.39
N PRO A 43 -4.08 14.80 -11.77
CA PRO A 43 -3.99 15.89 -10.81
C PRO A 43 -5.13 15.88 -9.79
N GLN A 44 -4.80 16.09 -8.51
CA GLN A 44 -5.74 16.10 -7.38
C GLN A 44 -6.44 14.77 -7.08
N GLN A 45 -6.05 13.67 -7.74
CA GLN A 45 -6.56 12.34 -7.44
C GLN A 45 -6.04 11.85 -6.09
N ASN A 46 -6.94 11.34 -5.25
CA ASN A 46 -6.58 10.55 -4.07
C ASN A 46 -6.65 9.08 -4.46
N PHE A 47 -5.51 8.40 -4.46
CA PHE A 47 -5.41 6.95 -4.62
C PHE A 47 -5.24 6.33 -3.25
N VAL A 48 -6.11 5.39 -2.89
CA VAL A 48 -6.17 4.83 -1.54
C VAL A 48 -5.62 3.41 -1.55
N ILE A 49 -4.77 3.13 -0.57
CA ILE A 49 -4.28 1.79 -0.30
C ILE A 49 -4.83 1.38 1.06
N ASP A 50 -5.65 0.33 1.09
CA ASP A 50 -6.13 -0.30 2.32
C ASP A 50 -5.46 -1.67 2.50
N PHE A 51 -5.56 -2.25 3.70
CA PHE A 51 -5.03 -3.57 4.01
C PHE A 51 -6.07 -4.42 4.73
N ARG A 52 -6.42 -5.56 4.14
CA ARG A 52 -7.36 -6.56 4.66
C ARG A 52 -6.73 -7.95 4.51
N PRO A 53 -6.15 -8.53 5.57
CA PRO A 53 -5.53 -9.85 5.47
C PRO A 53 -6.53 -10.93 5.04
N GLU A 54 -7.81 -10.78 5.38
CA GLU A 54 -8.89 -11.71 5.01
C GLU A 54 -9.24 -11.67 3.51
N LEU A 55 -8.90 -10.56 2.82
CA LEU A 55 -9.11 -10.40 1.37
C LEU A 55 -7.80 -10.62 0.59
N GLY A 56 -6.77 -11.16 1.23
CA GLY A 56 -5.49 -11.46 0.58
C GLY A 56 -4.45 -10.34 0.67
N GLY A 57 -4.71 -9.26 1.42
CA GLY A 57 -3.71 -8.24 1.74
C GLY A 57 -4.08 -6.83 1.26
N PHE A 58 -3.24 -6.22 0.44
CA PHE A 58 -3.41 -4.83 -0.01
C PHE A 58 -4.56 -4.69 -1.01
N LEU A 59 -5.32 -3.60 -0.87
CA LEU A 59 -6.39 -3.20 -1.77
C LEU A 59 -6.03 -1.84 -2.37
N PHE A 60 -6.14 -1.72 -3.69
CA PHE A 60 -5.87 -0.49 -4.44
C PHE A 60 -7.19 0.09 -4.94
N LEU A 61 -7.53 1.29 -4.46
CA LEU A 61 -8.84 1.94 -4.63
C LEU A 61 -8.72 3.35 -5.23
#